data_AF-A0A2J8V3Y1-F1
#
_entry.id   AF-A0A2J8V3Y1-F1
#
_cell.length_a   1.000
_cell.length_b   1.000
_cell.length_c   1.000
_cell.angle_alpha   90.00
_cell.angle_beta   90.00
_cell.angle_gamma   90.00
#
_symmetry.space_group_name_H-M   'P 1'
#
loop_
_entity.id
_entity.type
_entity.pdbx_description
1 polymer ?
#
loop_
_entity_poly.entity_id
_entity_poly.type
_entity_poly.pdbx_seq_one_letter_code
_entity_poly.pdbx_strand_id
1 'polypeptide(L)'
;KDYITFIEGRSYHITQSGENGKEETQYERTEPSPNTAVIQKLLVCGLSLLFHLTVCATLPVEYNIDEHFQATASWPTKIIYLYISLLAARPKYYFAWTLADAINNAAGFGFRGYDKNGAARWDLISNLRIQQIEMSTSFKMFLDNWNIQTALWLKRIF
;
A
#
# COMPACT_ATOMS: atom_id res chain seq x y z
N LYS A 1 14.36 23.64 -29.92
CA LYS A 1 15.23 23.08 -28.87
C LYS A 1 14.40 22.27 -27.86
N ASP A 2 13.19 22.71 -27.52
CA ASP A 2 12.29 21.99 -26.58
C ASP A 2 11.81 20.60 -27.03
N TYR A 3 11.62 20.37 -28.33
CA TYR A 3 11.20 19.05 -28.82
C TYR A 3 12.29 17.97 -28.65
N ILE A 4 13.56 18.36 -28.68
CA ILE A 4 14.69 17.45 -28.44
C ILE A 4 14.68 17.05 -26.96
N THR A 5 14.43 18.00 -26.07
CA THR A 5 14.30 17.76 -24.63
C THR A 5 13.14 16.81 -24.27
N PHE A 6 12.02 16.88 -25.01
CA PHE A 6 10.89 15.96 -24.86
C PHE A 6 11.21 14.54 -25.39
N ILE A 7 11.88 14.44 -26.55
CA ILE A 7 12.29 13.16 -27.14
C ILE A 7 13.38 12.48 -26.30
N GLU A 8 14.26 13.25 -25.66
CA GLU A 8 15.35 12.78 -24.79
C GLU A 8 14.90 12.46 -23.35
N GLY A 9 13.62 12.66 -23.00
CA GLY A 9 13.09 12.36 -21.66
C GLY A 9 13.53 13.32 -20.55
N ARG A 10 14.20 14.44 -20.87
CA ARG A 10 14.74 15.39 -19.90
C ARG A 10 13.75 16.48 -19.50
N SER A 11 12.51 16.13 -19.14
CA SER A 11 11.50 17.14 -18.82
C SER A 11 10.70 16.82 -17.57
N TYR A 12 11.31 17.14 -16.41
CA TYR A 12 10.56 17.53 -15.21
C TYR A 12 11.31 18.66 -14.49
N HIS A 13 11.14 19.90 -14.97
CA HIS A 13 11.39 21.06 -14.12
C HIS A 13 10.23 21.18 -13.13
N ILE A 14 10.43 20.73 -11.88
CA ILE A 14 9.55 21.11 -10.78
C ILE A 14 10.07 22.44 -10.25
N THR A 15 9.34 23.52 -10.55
CA THR A 15 9.54 24.80 -9.88
C THR A 15 8.94 24.70 -8.47
N GLN A 16 9.77 24.51 -7.45
CA GLN A 16 9.33 24.76 -6.08
C GLN A 16 9.39 26.27 -5.82
N SER A 17 8.23 26.91 -5.69
CA SER A 17 8.13 28.31 -5.25
C SER A 17 8.46 28.37 -3.76
N GLY A 18 9.72 28.63 -3.41
CA GLY A 18 10.11 28.92 -2.03
C GLY A 18 9.55 30.25 -1.56
N GLU A 19 9.14 30.34 -0.29
CA GLU A 19 8.57 31.52 0.39
C GLU A 19 9.49 32.76 0.43
N ASN A 20 10.63 32.77 -0.28
CA ASN A 20 11.60 33.86 -0.27
C ASN A 20 12.07 34.33 -1.67
N GLY A 21 11.33 34.03 -2.74
CA GLY A 21 11.55 34.65 -4.06
C GLY A 21 12.90 34.36 -4.72
N LYS A 22 13.66 33.38 -4.22
CA LYS A 22 14.87 32.87 -4.87
C LYS A 22 14.52 31.58 -5.60
N GLU A 23 14.53 31.65 -6.92
CA GLU A 23 14.42 30.48 -7.80
C GLU A 23 15.74 29.67 -7.68
N GLU A 24 15.75 28.62 -6.87
CA GLU A 24 16.84 27.65 -6.88
C GLU A 24 16.61 26.63 -8.00
N THR A 25 17.36 26.79 -9.09
CA THR A 25 17.39 25.86 -10.22
C THR A 25 18.02 24.53 -9.78
N GLN A 26 17.22 23.52 -9.44
CA GLN A 26 17.74 22.16 -9.18
C GLN A 26 18.10 21.48 -10.50
N TYR A 27 19.40 21.13 -10.65
CA TYR A 27 20.00 20.45 -11.81
C TYR A 27 19.41 19.05 -12.07
N GLU A 28 19.51 18.60 -13.34
CA GLU A 28 19.17 17.27 -13.87
C GLU A 28 19.32 16.16 -12.82
N ARG A 29 18.20 15.70 -12.24
CA ARG A 29 18.19 14.51 -11.39
C ARG A 29 17.89 13.29 -12.25
N THR A 30 18.81 12.34 -12.26
CA THR A 30 18.68 11.03 -12.90
C THR A 30 17.34 10.39 -12.52
N GLU A 31 16.62 9.84 -13.51
CA GLU A 31 15.39 9.09 -13.26
C GLU A 31 15.68 7.97 -12.24
N PRO A 32 14.96 7.94 -11.10
CA PRO A 32 15.21 6.91 -10.12
C PRO A 32 14.74 5.57 -10.70
N SER A 33 15.51 4.51 -10.46
CA SER A 33 15.10 3.17 -10.90
C SER A 33 13.93 2.66 -10.03
N PRO A 34 12.83 2.17 -10.64
CA PRO A 34 11.72 1.57 -9.90
C PRO A 34 12.08 0.23 -9.26
N ASN A 35 13.16 -0.42 -9.72
CA ASN A 35 13.46 -1.82 -9.43
C ASN A 35 13.56 -2.10 -7.94
N THR A 36 14.23 -1.24 -7.17
CA THR A 36 14.36 -1.41 -5.72
C THR A 36 13.01 -1.38 -5.01
N ALA A 37 12.14 -0.43 -5.38
CA ALA A 37 10.82 -0.31 -4.80
C ALA A 37 9.90 -1.48 -5.19
N VAL A 38 10.00 -1.95 -6.44
CA VAL A 38 9.27 -3.12 -6.93
C VAL A 38 9.71 -4.38 -6.18
N ILE A 39 11.02 -4.63 -6.06
CA ILE A 39 11.56 -5.80 -5.33
C ILE A 39 11.08 -5.79 -3.87
N GLN A 40 11.16 -4.64 -3.20
CA GLN A 40 10.69 -4.52 -1.82
C GLN A 40 9.20 -4.86 -1.70
N LYS A 41 8.36 -4.34 -2.60
CA LYS A 41 6.92 -4.67 -2.61
C LYS A 41 6.67 -6.14 -2.95
N LEU A 42 7.44 -6.74 -3.84
CA LEU A 42 7.36 -8.17 -4.17
C LEU A 42 7.75 -9.05 -2.97
N LEU A 43 8.75 -8.65 -2.17
CA LEU A 43 9.09 -9.35 -0.93
C LEU A 43 7.94 -9.30 0.08
N VAL A 44 7.34 -8.13 0.29
CA VAL A 44 6.17 -7.97 1.17
C VAL A 44 4.97 -8.79 0.65
N CYS A 45 4.79 -8.80 -0.67
CA CYS A 45 3.78 -9.62 -1.35
C CYS A 45 4.02 -11.11 -1.09
N GLY A 46 5.25 -11.61 -1.25
CA GLY A 46 5.61 -13.00 -0.97
C GLY A 46 5.42 -13.38 0.50
N LEU A 47 5.84 -12.52 1.44
CA LEU A 47 5.65 -12.74 2.88
C LEU A 47 4.17 -12.77 3.27
N SER A 48 3.37 -11.84 2.75
CA SER A 48 1.92 -11.81 3.02
C SER A 48 1.19 -13.02 2.42
N LEU A 49 1.60 -13.49 1.24
CA LEU A 49 1.07 -14.71 0.63
C LEU A 49 1.44 -15.95 1.46
N LEU A 50 2.70 -16.09 1.86
CA LEU A 50 3.14 -17.21 2.69
C LEU A 50 2.37 -17.24 4.00
N PHE A 51 2.27 -16.09 4.67
CA PHE A 51 1.50 -15.96 5.90
C PHE A 51 0.03 -16.32 5.67
N HIS A 52 -0.61 -15.82 4.61
CA HIS A 52 -1.98 -16.19 4.25
C HIS A 52 -2.15 -17.71 4.08
N LEU A 53 -1.28 -18.37 3.33
CA LEU A 53 -1.36 -19.81 3.09
C LEU A 53 -1.20 -20.61 4.39
N THR A 54 -0.27 -20.23 5.26
CA THR A 54 -0.09 -20.88 6.56
C THR A 54 -1.29 -20.68 7.49
N VAL A 55 -1.88 -19.49 7.48
CA VAL A 55 -2.92 -19.08 8.41
C VAL A 55 -4.31 -19.57 7.98
N CYS A 56 -4.60 -19.60 6.68
CA CYS A 56 -5.84 -20.20 6.19
C CYS A 56 -5.89 -21.70 6.40
N ALA A 57 -4.74 -22.38 6.44
CA ALA A 57 -4.69 -23.80 6.78
C ALA A 57 -4.97 -24.05 8.28
N THR A 58 -4.62 -23.12 9.17
CA THR A 58 -4.78 -23.29 10.62
C THR A 58 -6.09 -22.74 11.17
N LEU A 59 -6.65 -21.71 10.55
CA LEU A 59 -7.83 -20.97 11.03
C LEU A 59 -8.81 -20.68 9.88
N PRO A 60 -9.49 -21.71 9.35
CA PRO A 60 -10.50 -21.53 8.31
C PRO A 60 -11.66 -20.68 8.83
N VAL A 61 -12.05 -19.68 8.05
CA VAL A 61 -13.18 -18.78 8.38
C VAL A 61 -14.49 -19.55 8.32
N GLU A 62 -14.55 -20.58 7.48
CA GLU A 62 -15.69 -21.46 7.25
C GLU A 62 -16.11 -22.19 8.53
N TYR A 63 -15.19 -22.43 9.46
CA TYR A 63 -15.51 -23.05 10.74
C TYR A 63 -16.46 -22.20 11.61
N ASN A 64 -16.54 -20.89 11.37
CA ASN A 64 -17.53 -20.05 12.07
C ASN A 64 -18.97 -20.42 11.75
N ILE A 65 -19.25 -21.00 10.58
CA ILE A 65 -20.60 -21.38 10.15
C ILE A 65 -20.84 -22.89 10.26
N ASP A 66 -19.87 -23.63 10.80
CA ASP A 66 -19.99 -25.06 11.02
C ASP A 66 -21.11 -25.37 12.04
N GLU A 67 -22.01 -26.29 11.69
CA GLU A 67 -23.19 -26.61 12.50
C GLU A 67 -22.81 -27.20 13.87
N HIS A 68 -21.76 -28.02 13.92
CA HIS A 68 -21.29 -28.63 15.17
C HIS A 68 -20.63 -27.57 16.07
N PHE A 69 -19.81 -26.68 15.51
CA PHE A 69 -19.25 -25.56 16.26
C PHE A 69 -20.33 -24.62 16.80
N GLN A 70 -21.35 -24.33 15.98
CA GLN A 70 -22.48 -23.50 16.40
C GLN A 70 -23.33 -24.18 17.49
N ALA A 71 -23.49 -25.49 17.45
CA ALA A 71 -24.26 -26.22 18.46
C ALA A 71 -23.49 -26.39 19.78
N THR A 72 -22.17 -26.58 19.74
CA THR A 72 -21.38 -27.02 20.90
C THR A 72 -20.55 -25.91 21.55
N ALA A 73 -20.12 -24.89 20.80
CA ALA A 73 -19.23 -23.86 21.34
C ALA A 73 -19.98 -22.82 22.20
N SER A 74 -19.29 -22.34 23.24
CA SER A 74 -19.80 -21.24 24.07
C SER A 74 -19.82 -19.91 23.29
N TRP A 75 -20.71 -18.99 23.66
CA TRP A 75 -20.81 -17.66 23.05
C TRP A 75 -19.47 -16.90 23.00
N PRO A 76 -18.68 -16.82 24.09
CA PRO A 76 -17.36 -16.20 24.06
C PRO A 76 -16.40 -16.87 23.08
N THR A 77 -16.39 -18.21 23.03
CA THR A 77 -15.54 -18.97 22.08
C THR A 77 -15.88 -18.63 20.64
N LYS A 78 -17.16 -18.51 20.31
CA LYS A 78 -17.61 -18.10 18.97
C LYS A 78 -17.12 -16.70 18.59
N ILE A 79 -17.24 -15.73 19.51
CA ILE A 79 -16.80 -14.36 19.27
C ILE A 79 -15.28 -14.29 19.09
N ILE A 80 -14.52 -14.97 19.94
CA ILE A 80 -13.06 -15.01 19.88
C ILE A 80 -12.60 -15.68 18.58
N TYR A 81 -13.17 -16.84 18.24
CA TYR A 81 -12.82 -17.55 17.01
C TYR A 81 -13.18 -16.71 15.77
N LEU A 82 -14.34 -16.07 15.75
CA LEU A 82 -14.74 -15.16 14.68
C LEU A 82 -13.72 -14.02 14.50
N TYR A 83 -13.33 -13.38 15.61
CA TYR A 83 -12.36 -12.30 15.56
C TYR A 83 -11.01 -12.78 15.02
N ILE A 84 -10.47 -13.88 15.56
CA ILE A 84 -9.16 -14.41 15.17
C ILE A 84 -9.17 -14.91 13.72
N SER A 85 -10.22 -15.62 13.29
CA SER A 85 -10.35 -16.11 11.92
C SER A 85 -10.50 -14.97 10.89
N LEU A 86 -11.20 -13.89 11.23
CA LEU A 86 -11.28 -12.69 10.39
C LEU A 86 -9.92 -11.96 10.29
N LEU A 87 -9.16 -11.88 11.39
CA LEU A 87 -7.78 -11.39 11.35
C LEU A 87 -6.91 -12.28 10.44
N ALA A 88 -7.06 -13.59 10.55
CA ALA A 88 -6.38 -14.60 9.76
C ALA A 88 -6.69 -14.52 8.25
N ALA A 89 -7.88 -14.03 7.89
CA ALA A 89 -8.28 -13.84 6.50
C ALA A 89 -7.74 -12.54 5.88
N ARG A 90 -7.28 -11.58 6.68
CA ARG A 90 -6.79 -10.26 6.22
C ARG A 90 -5.58 -10.30 5.28
N PRO A 91 -4.57 -11.18 5.46
CA PRO A 91 -3.35 -11.21 4.66
C PRO A 91 -3.56 -11.38 3.15
N LYS A 92 -4.66 -12.04 2.74
CA LYS A 92 -5.00 -12.16 1.30
C LYS A 92 -5.20 -10.81 0.63
N TYR A 93 -5.74 -9.84 1.36
CA TYR A 93 -5.91 -8.48 0.87
C TYR A 93 -4.57 -7.74 0.86
N TYR A 94 -3.71 -7.99 1.86
CA TYR A 94 -2.35 -7.43 1.86
C TYR A 94 -1.57 -7.87 0.63
N PHE A 95 -1.65 -9.15 0.27
CA PHE A 95 -1.08 -9.69 -0.94
C PHE A 95 -1.61 -8.98 -2.19
N ALA A 96 -2.93 -8.97 -2.40
CA ALA A 96 -3.54 -8.42 -3.61
C ALA A 96 -3.23 -6.92 -3.81
N TRP A 97 -3.37 -6.12 -2.75
CA TRP A 97 -3.10 -4.68 -2.81
C TRP A 97 -1.61 -4.37 -3.00
N THR A 98 -0.72 -5.12 -2.32
CA THR A 98 0.73 -4.92 -2.48
C THR A 98 1.21 -5.33 -3.87
N LEU A 99 0.62 -6.38 -4.46
CA LEU A 99 0.90 -6.78 -5.84
C LEU A 99 0.45 -5.71 -6.84
N ALA A 100 -0.75 -5.17 -6.67
CA ALA A 100 -1.25 -4.07 -7.50
C ALA A 100 -0.31 -2.84 -7.41
N ASP A 101 0.14 -2.48 -6.22
CA ASP A 101 1.12 -1.41 -6.04
C ASP A 101 2.46 -1.73 -6.74
N ALA A 102 2.95 -2.97 -6.66
CA ALA A 102 4.20 -3.38 -7.32
C ALA A 102 4.11 -3.25 -8.85
N ILE A 103 2.97 -3.65 -9.43
CA ILE A 103 2.70 -3.51 -10.88
C ILE A 103 2.65 -2.03 -11.29
N ASN A 104 1.96 -1.19 -10.53
CA ASN A 104 1.90 0.25 -10.79
C ASN A 104 3.29 0.91 -10.70
N ASN A 105 4.11 0.50 -9.74
CA ASN A 105 5.49 0.97 -9.61
C ASN A 105 6.35 0.50 -10.80
N ALA A 106 6.22 -0.75 -11.22
CA ALA A 106 6.94 -1.28 -12.38
C ALA A 106 6.55 -0.59 -13.69
N ALA A 107 5.29 -0.17 -13.82
CA ALA A 107 4.79 0.63 -14.94
C ALA A 107 5.17 2.13 -14.87
N GLY A 108 5.85 2.57 -13.81
CA GLY A 108 6.29 3.96 -13.63
C GLY A 108 5.24 4.90 -13.00
N PHE A 109 4.01 4.43 -12.76
CA PHE A 109 2.94 5.25 -12.15
C PHE A 109 3.08 5.44 -10.64
N GLY A 110 4.03 4.76 -10.01
CA GLY A 110 4.26 4.77 -8.58
C GLY A 110 5.05 5.96 -8.03
N PHE A 111 5.70 6.74 -8.89
CA PHE A 111 6.67 7.75 -8.47
C PHE A 111 5.99 9.03 -7.98
N ARG A 112 6.21 9.41 -6.71
CA ARG A 112 5.66 10.63 -6.10
C ARG A 112 6.64 11.81 -6.17
N GLY A 113 7.94 11.55 -6.33
CA GLY A 113 8.99 12.56 -6.24
C GLY A 113 10.07 12.18 -5.23
N TYR A 114 10.86 13.17 -4.82
CA TYR A 114 11.94 13.00 -3.84
C TYR A 114 11.53 13.51 -2.46
N ASP A 115 12.01 12.86 -1.40
CA ASP A 115 11.88 13.39 -0.05
C ASP A 115 12.86 14.55 0.22
N LYS A 116 12.76 15.16 1.41
CA LYS A 116 13.68 16.22 1.87
C LYS A 116 15.16 15.82 1.90
N ASN A 117 15.46 14.52 1.88
CA ASN A 117 16.80 13.95 1.88
C ASN A 117 17.26 13.55 0.45
N GLY A 118 16.43 13.76 -0.57
CA GLY A 118 16.72 13.37 -1.95
C GLY A 118 16.46 11.90 -2.28
N ALA A 119 15.75 11.15 -1.44
CA ALA A 119 15.40 9.75 -1.70
C ALA A 119 14.11 9.65 -2.54
N ALA A 120 14.13 8.80 -3.58
CA ALA A 120 13.00 8.57 -4.46
C ALA A 120 11.84 7.86 -3.75
N ARG A 121 10.64 8.44 -3.83
CA ARG A 121 9.43 7.91 -3.19
C ARG A 121 8.52 7.25 -4.22
N TRP A 122 8.27 5.96 -4.00
CA TRP A 122 7.49 5.10 -4.89
C TRP A 122 6.16 4.67 -4.26
N ASP A 123 5.49 5.64 -3.61
CA ASP A 123 4.26 5.43 -2.86
C ASP A 123 3.11 6.33 -3.35
N LEU A 124 3.19 6.83 -4.60
CA LEU A 124 2.17 7.69 -5.20
C LEU A 124 0.82 6.97 -5.28
N ILE A 125 0.81 5.79 -5.89
CA ILE A 125 -0.34 4.90 -5.98
C ILE A 125 -0.08 3.77 -4.99
N SER A 126 -0.52 3.98 -3.76
CA SER A 126 -0.49 2.95 -2.74
C SER A 126 -1.84 2.86 -2.06
N ASN A 127 -2.51 1.71 -2.23
CA ASN A 127 -3.83 1.48 -1.66
C ASN A 127 -3.79 1.07 -0.18
N LEU A 128 -2.63 0.61 0.31
CA LEU A 128 -2.54 -0.07 1.58
C LEU A 128 -1.21 0.24 2.28
N ARG A 129 -1.28 0.64 3.56
CA ARG A 129 -0.10 0.85 4.41
C ARG A 129 -0.07 -0.11 5.58
N ILE A 130 0.47 -1.31 5.38
CA ILE A 130 0.45 -2.42 6.35
C ILE A 130 0.95 -1.99 7.74
N GLN A 131 2.10 -1.30 7.83
CA GLN A 131 2.65 -0.87 9.12
C GLN A 131 1.72 0.08 9.88
N GLN A 132 1.07 1.01 9.18
CA GLN A 132 0.14 1.97 9.79
C GLN A 132 -1.18 1.30 10.19
N ILE A 133 -1.59 0.26 9.46
CA ILE A 133 -2.76 -0.54 9.77
C ILE A 133 -2.54 -1.35 11.05
N GLU A 134 -1.42 -2.07 11.16
CA GLU A 134 -1.12 -2.92 12.32
C GLU A 134 -0.80 -2.09 13.58
N MET A 135 -0.20 -0.90 13.42
CA MET A 135 0.05 0.03 14.53
C MET A 135 -1.11 1.01 14.78
N SER A 136 -2.29 0.76 14.18
CA SER A 136 -3.42 1.66 14.33
C SER A 136 -4.02 1.62 15.73
N THR A 137 -4.10 2.78 16.38
CA THR A 137 -4.71 2.95 17.73
C THR A 137 -6.20 3.26 17.68
N SER A 138 -6.74 3.53 16.48
CA SER A 138 -8.16 3.81 16.28
C SER A 138 -8.67 3.23 14.98
N PHE A 139 -9.97 2.92 14.94
CA PHE A 139 -10.62 2.39 13.75
C PHE A 139 -10.60 3.39 12.58
N LYS A 140 -10.69 4.69 12.88
CA LYS A 140 -10.51 5.73 11.86
C LYS A 140 -9.13 5.66 11.20
N MET A 141 -8.06 5.53 12.00
CA MET A 141 -6.71 5.43 11.47
C MET A 141 -6.49 4.14 10.68
N PHE A 142 -7.11 3.03 11.11
CA PHE A 142 -7.14 1.79 10.34
C PHE A 142 -7.75 2.01 8.95
N LEU A 143 -8.95 2.60 8.88
CA LEU A 143 -9.65 2.85 7.62
C LEU A 143 -8.93 3.86 6.73
N ASP A 144 -8.35 4.92 7.30
CA ASP A 144 -7.60 5.92 6.54
C ASP A 144 -6.33 5.34 5.87
N ASN A 145 -5.84 4.18 6.34
CA ASN A 145 -4.69 3.47 5.76
C ASN A 145 -5.07 2.23 4.95
N TRP A 146 -6.36 1.87 4.92
CA TRP A 146 -6.91 0.73 4.20
C TRP A 146 -7.73 1.22 3.01
N ASN A 147 -7.31 0.88 1.79
CA ASN A 147 -7.95 1.32 0.54
C ASN A 147 -7.91 2.86 0.36
N ILE A 148 -6.71 3.40 0.46
CA ILE A 148 -6.43 4.85 0.46
C ILE A 148 -6.98 5.54 -0.81
N GLN A 149 -6.80 4.95 -1.99
CA GLN A 149 -7.22 5.60 -3.24
C GLN A 149 -8.74 5.72 -3.33
N THR A 150 -9.49 4.70 -2.90
CA THR A 150 -10.97 4.78 -2.86
C THR A 150 -11.41 5.84 -1.87
N ALA A 151 -10.78 5.92 -0.70
CA ALA A 151 -11.09 6.96 0.29
C ALA A 151 -10.80 8.38 -0.25
N LEU A 152 -9.70 8.58 -0.97
CA LEU A 152 -9.38 9.85 -1.62
C LEU A 152 -10.37 10.19 -2.74
N TRP A 153 -10.76 9.21 -3.52
CA TRP A 153 -11.78 9.37 -4.57
C TRP A 153 -13.12 9.80 -3.98
N LEU A 154 -13.57 9.15 -2.90
CA LEU A 154 -14.80 9.53 -2.19
C LEU A 154 -14.74 10.96 -1.67
N LYS A 155 -13.62 11.36 -1.03
CA LYS A 155 -13.41 12.74 -0.50
C LYS A 155 -13.36 13.82 -1.59
N ARG A 156 -13.17 13.45 -2.85
CA ARG A 156 -13.14 14.41 -3.97
C ARG A 156 -14.52 14.59 -4.60
N ILE A 157 -15.39 13.58 -4.50
CA ILE A 157 -16.73 13.60 -5.10
C ILE A 157 -17.77 14.15 -4.13
N PHE A 158 -17.61 13.89 -2.84
CA PHE A 158 -18.45 14.41 -1.76
C PHE A 158 -17.73 15.52 -1.01
#